data_AF-E3NWX3-F1
#
_entry.id   AF-E3NWX3-F1
#
_cell.length_a   1.000
_cell.length_b   1.000
_cell.length_c   1.000
_cell.angle_alpha   90.00
_cell.angle_beta   90.00
_cell.angle_gamma   90.00
#
_symmetry.space_group_name_H-M   'P 1'
#
loop_
_entity.id
_entity.type
_entity.pdbx_description
1 polymer ?
#
loop_
_entity_poly.entity_id
_entity_poly.type
_entity_poly.pdbx_seq_one_letter_code
_entity_poly.pdbx_strand_id
1 'polypeptide(L)'
;MVSERSLAVLHALVGDYVESNEPVGSKSIVERHSFGVSAATIRNDMALLEDEELIAAPHTSSGRVPTDKGYRLYVDTLSRFQPLSAGQRAAIERFLGESSDLDDAMARTVRLLAQLTNQVAVVQYPSLKRTAVRHIDLVAVGEARVLCVLILGTGVVEQQVAALPAVRVTEAWVHGLRERIAGAVIGSDLERAVQAVELLDRTVGDWAEPAEAELVRSVLSLNEVRTEPEATPRVTLVQALAKGDRDERAVEQATEFGVDRVVPWQAARSVSRWDGAGGAEKAAKGVAKWARIAREASKQSLRARVPEVGAPISSGELRAAASDPDRAVIALHPRGERTLSDWAAGFAAGTSRPAEILLVVGPEGGFSDAELDALESAGAEILVLGTTVLRTSSAGPAGLAVLNVALGRW
;
A
#
# COMPACT_ATOMS: atom_id res chain seq x y z
N MET A 1 3.51 23.34 33.39
CA MET A 1 4.16 22.16 32.77
C MET A 1 4.02 21.02 33.77
N VAL A 2 3.26 19.98 33.43
CA VAL A 2 2.92 18.89 34.34
C VAL A 2 4.17 18.05 34.62
N SER A 3 4.46 17.77 35.90
CA SER A 3 5.60 16.92 36.26
C SER A 3 5.38 15.47 35.84
N GLU A 4 6.46 14.70 35.67
CA GLU A 4 6.37 13.27 35.31
C GLU A 4 5.52 12.46 36.32
N ARG A 5 5.63 12.78 37.61
CA ARG A 5 4.80 12.16 38.65
C ARG A 5 3.34 12.60 38.56
N SER A 6 3.07 13.89 38.38
CA SER A 6 1.70 14.39 38.22
C SER A 6 1.03 13.78 36.97
N LEU A 7 1.79 13.57 35.90
CA LEU A 7 1.31 12.87 34.71
C LEU A 7 0.99 11.39 35.01
N ALA A 8 1.84 10.70 35.75
CA ALA A 8 1.56 9.32 36.18
C ALA A 8 0.32 9.24 37.10
N VAL A 9 0.12 10.23 37.99
CA VAL A 9 -1.11 10.35 38.81
C VAL A 9 -2.33 10.57 37.94
N LEU A 10 -2.25 11.40 36.90
CA LEU A 10 -3.33 11.59 35.93
C LEU A 10 -3.67 10.27 35.21
N HIS A 11 -2.67 9.49 34.78
CA HIS A 11 -2.88 8.17 34.17
C HIS A 11 -3.59 7.20 35.10
N ALA A 12 -3.16 7.10 36.35
CA ALA A 12 -3.80 6.24 37.35
C ALA A 12 -5.25 6.67 37.64
N LEU A 13 -5.50 7.98 37.75
CA LEU A 13 -6.83 8.53 37.97
C LEU A 13 -7.78 8.26 36.80
N VAL A 14 -7.34 8.50 35.57
CA VAL A 14 -8.14 8.23 34.36
C VAL A 14 -8.41 6.74 34.23
N GLY A 15 -7.41 5.89 34.47
CA GLY A 15 -7.57 4.43 34.45
C GLY A 15 -8.60 3.94 35.46
N ASP A 16 -8.46 4.33 36.73
CA ASP A 16 -9.40 3.97 37.80
C ASP A 16 -10.82 4.48 37.51
N TYR A 17 -10.95 5.68 36.94
CA TYR A 17 -12.24 6.27 36.61
C TYR A 17 -12.91 5.55 35.43
N VAL A 18 -12.15 5.16 34.40
CA VAL A 18 -12.68 4.40 33.25
C VAL A 18 -13.16 3.02 33.68
N GLU A 19 -12.48 2.39 34.65
CA GLU A 19 -12.86 1.06 35.15
C GLU A 19 -14.06 1.09 36.10
N SER A 20 -14.16 2.10 36.98
CA SER A 20 -15.18 2.15 38.04
C SER A 20 -16.34 3.11 37.79
N ASN A 21 -16.14 4.13 36.95
CA ASN A 21 -17.04 5.28 36.80
C ASN A 21 -17.35 6.02 38.11
N GLU A 22 -16.43 5.97 39.09
CA GLU A 22 -16.53 6.63 40.40
C GLU A 22 -15.41 7.66 40.62
N PRO A 23 -15.66 8.79 41.32
CA PRO A 23 -14.63 9.78 41.61
C PRO A 23 -13.44 9.22 42.40
N VAL A 24 -12.23 9.47 41.91
CA VAL A 24 -11.00 8.81 42.41
C VAL A 24 -10.32 9.66 43.49
N GLY A 25 -9.98 9.05 44.62
CA GLY A 25 -9.33 9.72 45.75
C GLY A 25 -7.83 9.46 45.83
N SER A 26 -7.08 10.34 46.50
CA SER A 26 -5.63 10.16 46.64
C SER A 26 -5.22 8.90 47.42
N LYS A 27 -6.08 8.40 48.33
CA LYS A 27 -5.84 7.14 49.04
C LYS A 27 -5.94 5.92 48.12
N SER A 28 -6.98 5.85 47.28
CA SER A 28 -7.18 4.70 46.37
C SER A 28 -6.04 4.59 45.35
N ILE A 29 -5.53 5.73 44.86
CA ILE A 29 -4.39 5.77 43.95
C ILE A 29 -3.14 5.15 44.59
N VAL A 30 -2.84 5.51 45.85
CA VAL A 30 -1.68 4.96 46.57
C VAL A 30 -1.81 3.45 46.80
N GLU A 31 -3.01 3.00 47.18
CA GLU A 31 -3.29 1.58 47.46
C GLU A 31 -3.21 0.70 46.20
N ARG A 32 -3.68 1.18 45.04
CA ARG A 32 -3.76 0.40 43.80
C ARG A 32 -2.51 0.46 42.92
N HIS A 33 -1.82 1.60 42.86
CA HIS A 33 -0.79 1.86 41.85
C HIS A 33 0.64 1.96 42.40
N SER A 34 0.84 1.77 43.72
CA SER A 34 2.16 1.66 44.37
C SER A 34 3.17 2.77 44.01
N PHE A 35 2.74 4.03 44.10
CA PHE A 35 3.56 5.22 43.76
C PHE A 35 4.79 5.48 44.66
N GLY A 36 4.98 4.73 45.75
CA GLY A 36 6.12 4.91 46.67
C GLY A 36 6.09 6.22 47.47
N VAL A 37 4.96 6.95 47.48
CA VAL A 37 4.76 8.21 48.19
C VAL A 37 3.47 8.21 49.00
N SER A 38 3.34 9.15 49.93
CA SER A 38 2.15 9.25 50.79
C SER A 38 0.91 9.79 50.06
N ALA A 39 -0.28 9.49 50.58
CA ALA A 39 -1.55 10.03 50.07
C ALA A 39 -1.64 11.57 50.14
N ALA A 40 -0.86 12.21 51.02
CA ALA A 40 -0.76 13.67 51.09
C ALA A 40 0.03 14.23 49.89
N THR A 41 1.09 13.55 49.47
CA THR A 41 1.89 13.91 48.28
C THR A 41 1.05 13.79 47.02
N ILE A 42 0.31 12.68 46.85
CA ILE A 42 -0.62 12.51 45.72
C ILE A 42 -1.71 13.57 45.73
N ARG A 43 -2.22 13.96 46.91
CA ARG A 43 -3.21 15.04 47.02
C ARG A 43 -2.67 16.38 46.53
N ASN A 44 -1.39 16.68 46.78
CA ASN A 44 -0.74 17.89 46.23
C ASN A 44 -0.59 17.81 44.72
N ASP A 45 -0.20 16.65 44.16
CA ASP A 45 -0.12 16.47 42.71
C ASP A 45 -1.51 16.59 42.06
N MET A 46 -2.56 16.04 42.68
CA MET A 46 -3.94 16.20 42.24
C MET A 46 -4.40 17.67 42.29
N ALA A 47 -3.99 18.44 43.30
CA ALA A 47 -4.28 19.88 43.35
C ALA A 47 -3.64 20.62 42.16
N LEU A 48 -2.40 20.30 41.80
CA LEU A 48 -1.75 20.86 40.61
C LEU A 48 -2.47 20.45 39.31
N LEU A 49 -2.94 19.20 39.21
CA LEU A 49 -3.73 18.75 38.07
C LEU A 49 -5.09 19.47 37.98
N GLU A 50 -5.69 19.79 39.13
CA GLU A 50 -6.95 20.54 39.22
C GLU A 50 -6.74 22.02 38.84
N ASP A 51 -5.66 22.65 39.30
CA ASP A 51 -5.26 24.01 38.92
C ASP A 51 -4.99 24.12 37.41
N GLU A 52 -4.47 23.06 36.80
CA GLU A 52 -4.26 22.95 35.35
C GLU A 52 -5.53 22.51 34.59
N GLU A 53 -6.68 22.39 35.27
CA GLU A 53 -7.99 22.02 34.71
C GLU A 53 -8.03 20.62 34.08
N LEU A 54 -7.11 19.72 34.46
CA LEU A 54 -7.03 18.35 33.95
C LEU A 54 -7.97 17.40 34.70
N ILE A 55 -8.26 17.72 35.96
CA ILE A 55 -9.22 16.99 36.80
C ILE A 55 -10.11 17.98 37.54
N ALA A 56 -11.29 17.55 37.97
CA ALA A 56 -12.23 18.39 38.70
C ALA A 56 -12.91 17.62 39.84
N ALA A 57 -13.35 18.35 40.87
CA ALA A 57 -14.23 17.83 41.90
C ALA A 57 -15.70 17.93 41.45
N PRO A 58 -16.44 16.81 41.31
CA PRO A 58 -17.87 16.89 41.00
C PRO A 58 -18.67 17.49 42.18
N HIS A 59 -18.24 17.23 43.41
CA HIS A 59 -18.76 17.83 44.65
C HIS A 59 -17.61 18.12 45.63
N THR A 60 -17.87 18.92 46.67
CA THR A 60 -16.86 19.43 47.60
C THR A 60 -16.16 18.36 48.44
N SER A 61 -16.77 17.19 48.63
CA SER A 61 -16.24 16.08 49.45
C SER A 61 -15.91 14.81 48.66
N SER A 62 -16.14 14.80 47.34
CA SER A 62 -15.87 13.64 46.49
C SER A 62 -14.42 13.64 45.99
N GLY A 63 -14.00 12.50 45.43
CA GLY A 63 -12.74 12.38 44.70
C GLY A 63 -12.67 13.31 43.49
N ARG A 64 -11.72 13.05 42.59
CA ARG A 64 -11.58 13.81 41.36
C ARG A 64 -12.00 12.98 40.16
N VAL A 65 -12.58 13.66 39.17
CA VAL A 65 -12.94 13.09 37.87
C VAL A 65 -12.11 13.77 36.78
N PRO A 66 -11.71 13.06 35.73
CA PRO A 66 -11.00 13.66 34.62
C PRO A 66 -11.91 14.62 33.83
N THR A 67 -11.34 15.74 33.40
CA THR A 67 -11.99 16.64 32.43
C THR A 67 -11.67 16.20 31.01
N ASP A 68 -12.32 16.79 30.01
CA ASP A 68 -11.98 16.57 28.59
C ASP A 68 -10.50 16.86 28.29
N LYS A 69 -9.93 17.88 28.96
CA LYS A 69 -8.51 18.24 28.86
C LYS A 69 -7.62 17.15 29.50
N GLY A 70 -8.04 16.60 30.64
CA GLY A 70 -7.37 15.47 31.28
C GLY A 70 -7.37 14.21 30.41
N TYR A 71 -8.52 13.87 29.83
CA TYR A 71 -8.64 12.75 28.88
C TYR A 71 -7.77 12.97 27.64
N ARG A 72 -7.75 14.19 27.09
CA ARG A 72 -6.90 14.52 25.93
C ARG A 72 -5.42 14.31 26.26
N LEU A 73 -4.94 14.86 27.38
CA LEU A 73 -3.55 14.70 27.79
C LEU A 73 -3.21 13.23 28.07
N TYR A 74 -4.13 12.47 28.68
CA TYR A 74 -3.97 11.02 28.86
C TYR A 74 -3.82 10.27 27.53
N VAL A 75 -4.68 10.56 26.55
CA VAL A 75 -4.62 9.97 25.20
C VAL A 75 -3.34 10.37 24.46
N ASP A 76 -2.94 11.64 24.54
CA ASP A 76 -1.74 12.14 23.85
C ASP A 76 -0.44 11.56 24.45
N THR A 77 -0.48 11.06 25.69
CA THR A 77 0.67 10.48 26.41
C THR A 77 0.59 8.97 26.59
N LEU A 78 -0.46 8.32 26.05
CA LEU A 78 -0.63 6.87 26.01
C LEU A 78 0.44 6.24 25.10
N SER A 79 1.60 5.97 25.69
CA SER A 79 2.79 5.50 24.97
C SER A 79 2.86 3.98 24.80
N ARG A 80 1.87 3.24 25.30
CA ARG A 80 1.88 1.77 25.34
C ARG A 80 0.80 1.20 24.43
N PHE A 81 1.15 0.98 23.16
CA PHE A 81 0.46 0.01 22.35
C PHE A 81 0.77 -1.39 22.92
N GLN A 82 -0.21 -2.00 23.58
CA GLN A 82 -0.15 -3.43 23.88
C GLN A 82 -0.40 -4.18 22.57
N PRO A 83 0.56 -4.96 22.05
CA PRO A 83 0.31 -5.77 20.87
C PRO A 83 -0.79 -6.79 21.19
N LEU A 84 -1.64 -7.09 20.20
CA LEU A 84 -2.65 -8.13 20.33
C LEU A 84 -1.99 -9.47 20.67
N SER A 85 -2.53 -10.19 21.65
CA SER A 85 -2.12 -11.57 21.89
C SER A 85 -2.41 -12.44 20.67
N ALA A 86 -1.66 -13.54 20.50
CA ALA A 86 -1.89 -14.48 19.40
C ALA A 86 -3.34 -15.01 19.36
N GLY A 87 -3.96 -15.22 20.52
CA GLY A 87 -5.37 -15.62 20.62
C GLY A 87 -6.35 -14.53 20.16
N GLN A 88 -6.11 -13.27 20.54
CA GLN A 88 -6.91 -12.14 20.07
C GLN A 88 -6.77 -11.96 18.54
N ARG A 89 -5.56 -12.07 18.02
CA ARG A 89 -5.28 -11.98 16.58
C ARG A 89 -5.99 -13.07 15.80
N ALA A 90 -5.88 -14.33 16.23
CA ALA A 90 -6.55 -15.46 15.60
C ALA A 90 -8.09 -15.34 15.66
N ALA A 91 -8.64 -14.82 16.77
CA ALA A 91 -10.08 -14.57 16.89
C ALA A 91 -10.57 -13.49 15.90
N ILE A 92 -9.80 -12.40 15.75
CA ILE A 92 -10.06 -11.32 14.78
C ILE A 92 -9.99 -11.86 13.35
N GLU A 93 -8.91 -12.55 12.99
CA GLU A 93 -8.69 -13.13 11.65
C GLU A 93 -9.81 -14.12 11.28
N ARG A 94 -10.23 -14.99 12.22
CA ARG A 94 -11.34 -15.93 12.01
C ARG A 94 -12.68 -15.23 11.83
N PHE A 95 -12.92 -14.12 12.55
CA PHE A 95 -14.17 -13.38 12.47
C PHE A 95 -14.28 -12.59 11.16
N LEU A 96 -13.17 -12.05 10.68
CA LEU A 96 -13.10 -11.38 9.38
C LEU A 96 -13.28 -12.42 8.23
N GLY A 97 -12.54 -13.54 8.29
CA GLY A 97 -12.63 -14.62 7.29
C GLY A 97 -12.31 -14.18 5.86
N GLU A 98 -12.49 -15.09 4.90
CA GLU A 98 -12.48 -14.73 3.47
C GLU A 98 -13.80 -14.03 3.11
N SER A 99 -13.71 -12.79 2.66
CA SER A 99 -14.87 -11.99 2.24
C SER A 99 -15.01 -12.07 0.72
N SER A 100 -16.23 -12.31 0.21
CA SER A 100 -16.50 -12.40 -1.23
C SER A 100 -16.65 -11.04 -1.92
N ASP A 101 -16.95 -9.99 -1.15
CA ASP A 101 -17.10 -8.62 -1.63
C ASP A 101 -16.80 -7.58 -0.52
N LEU A 102 -16.67 -6.31 -0.91
CA LEU A 102 -16.34 -5.18 -0.03
C LEU A 102 -17.43 -4.91 1.01
N ASP A 103 -18.70 -5.09 0.65
CA ASP A 103 -19.83 -4.81 1.54
C ASP A 103 -19.84 -5.77 2.73
N ASP A 104 -19.60 -7.06 2.49
CA ASP A 104 -19.46 -8.07 3.55
C ASP A 104 -18.23 -7.79 4.44
N ALA A 105 -17.09 -7.47 3.83
CA ALA A 105 -15.86 -7.14 4.56
C ALA A 105 -16.06 -5.93 5.50
N MET A 106 -16.71 -4.87 5.01
CA MET A 106 -16.99 -3.66 5.77
C MET A 106 -18.02 -3.92 6.88
N ALA A 107 -19.08 -4.68 6.60
CA ALA A 107 -20.09 -5.04 7.59
C ALA A 107 -19.54 -5.91 8.72
N ARG A 108 -18.61 -6.83 8.42
CA ARG A 108 -17.91 -7.65 9.42
C ARG A 108 -16.95 -6.81 10.26
N THR A 109 -16.21 -5.91 9.63
CA THR A 109 -15.29 -4.99 10.31
C THR A 109 -16.03 -4.10 11.31
N VAL A 110 -17.14 -3.49 10.92
CA VAL A 110 -17.98 -2.66 11.81
C VAL A 110 -18.49 -3.47 12.99
N ARG A 111 -19.01 -4.68 12.74
CA ARG A 111 -19.52 -5.56 13.80
C ARG A 111 -18.41 -5.96 14.78
N LEU A 112 -17.23 -6.30 14.26
CA LEU A 112 -16.08 -6.66 15.09
C LEU A 112 -15.62 -5.50 15.96
N LEU A 113 -15.48 -4.30 15.38
CA LEU A 113 -15.09 -3.09 16.12
C LEU A 113 -16.10 -2.79 17.24
N ALA A 114 -17.40 -2.82 16.92
CA ALA A 114 -18.44 -2.58 17.90
C ALA A 114 -18.40 -3.61 19.05
N GLN A 115 -18.16 -4.89 18.75
CA GLN A 115 -18.05 -5.95 19.76
C GLN A 115 -16.80 -5.82 20.63
N LEU A 116 -15.65 -5.49 20.04
CA LEU A 116 -14.39 -5.39 20.77
C LEU A 116 -14.33 -4.15 21.66
N THR A 117 -14.86 -3.02 21.20
CA THR A 117 -14.81 -1.77 21.97
C THR A 117 -16.03 -1.58 22.85
N ASN A 118 -17.11 -2.34 22.63
CA ASN A 118 -18.43 -2.09 23.21
C ASN A 118 -18.91 -0.65 22.97
N GLN A 119 -18.64 -0.12 21.76
CA GLN A 119 -18.99 1.24 21.33
C GLN A 119 -19.71 1.19 19.98
N VAL A 120 -20.34 2.30 19.60
CA VAL A 120 -20.83 2.48 18.24
C VAL A 120 -19.64 2.56 17.29
N ALA A 121 -19.57 1.62 16.35
CA ALA A 121 -18.61 1.65 15.26
C ALA A 121 -19.29 2.18 14.00
N VAL A 122 -18.65 3.13 13.32
CA VAL A 122 -19.06 3.64 12.01
C VAL A 122 -17.87 3.48 11.08
N VAL A 123 -18.12 2.95 9.89
CA VAL A 123 -17.11 2.88 8.82
C VAL A 123 -17.55 3.76 7.67
N GLN A 124 -16.62 4.54 7.13
CA GLN A 124 -16.84 5.28 5.90
C GLN A 124 -16.43 4.40 4.73
N TYR A 125 -17.35 4.16 3.80
CA TYR A 125 -17.03 3.47 2.56
C TYR A 125 -15.97 4.27 1.77
N PRO A 126 -14.98 3.60 1.17
CA PRO A 126 -14.08 4.27 0.24
C PRO A 126 -14.93 4.83 -0.91
N SER A 127 -14.94 6.16 -1.07
CA SER A 127 -15.77 6.77 -2.10
C SER A 127 -15.09 6.63 -3.45
N LEU A 128 -15.57 5.72 -4.30
CA LEU A 128 -15.22 5.74 -5.74
C LEU A 128 -15.82 6.96 -6.46
N LYS A 129 -16.81 7.63 -5.84
CA LYS A 129 -17.57 8.78 -6.38
C LYS A 129 -16.74 10.00 -6.80
N ARG A 130 -15.53 10.18 -6.27
CA ARG A 130 -14.64 11.31 -6.64
C ARG A 130 -13.51 10.91 -7.58
N THR A 131 -13.48 9.64 -7.98
CA THR A 131 -12.42 9.15 -8.83
C THR A 131 -12.78 9.40 -10.28
N ALA A 132 -11.97 10.20 -10.95
CA ALA A 132 -12.13 10.47 -12.37
C ALA A 132 -11.65 9.28 -13.20
N VAL A 133 -12.30 9.02 -14.33
CA VAL A 133 -11.76 8.13 -15.36
C VAL A 133 -10.53 8.81 -15.96
N ARG A 134 -9.36 8.21 -15.81
CA ARG A 134 -8.10 8.72 -16.39
C ARG A 134 -7.86 8.21 -17.78
N HIS A 135 -8.23 6.97 -18.05
CA HIS A 135 -7.98 6.34 -19.33
C HIS A 135 -9.02 5.26 -19.58
N ILE A 136 -9.38 5.09 -20.84
CA ILE A 136 -10.08 3.90 -21.31
C ILE A 136 -9.40 3.46 -22.61
N ASP A 137 -9.20 2.15 -22.74
CA ASP A 137 -8.66 1.54 -23.94
C ASP A 137 -9.53 0.36 -24.37
N LEU A 138 -9.59 0.12 -25.68
CA LEU A 138 -10.23 -1.05 -26.25
C LEU A 138 -9.21 -1.73 -27.17
N VAL A 139 -9.03 -3.03 -27.01
CA VAL A 139 -8.08 -3.83 -27.78
C VAL A 139 -8.82 -5.00 -28.41
N ALA A 140 -8.67 -5.19 -29.74
CA ALA A 140 -9.18 -6.36 -30.42
C ALA A 140 -8.38 -7.61 -29.99
N VAL A 141 -9.05 -8.65 -29.52
CA VAL A 141 -8.43 -9.92 -29.14
C VAL A 141 -8.94 -11.01 -30.08
N GLY A 142 -8.37 -11.04 -31.29
CA GLY A 142 -8.88 -11.88 -32.38
C GLY A 142 -10.18 -11.34 -33.00
N GLU A 143 -10.90 -12.19 -33.74
CA GLU A 143 -12.00 -11.75 -34.61
C GLU A 143 -13.36 -11.57 -33.90
N ALA A 144 -13.46 -12.01 -32.64
CA ALA A 144 -14.72 -12.12 -31.91
C ALA A 144 -14.59 -11.73 -30.43
N ARG A 145 -13.53 -11.02 -30.03
CA ARG A 145 -13.38 -10.53 -28.65
C ARG A 145 -12.76 -9.14 -28.62
N VAL A 146 -13.16 -8.36 -27.63
CA VAL A 146 -12.56 -7.06 -27.30
C VAL A 146 -12.22 -7.04 -25.83
N LEU A 147 -10.99 -6.63 -25.50
CA LEU A 147 -10.57 -6.29 -24.15
C LEU A 147 -10.79 -4.79 -23.92
N CYS A 148 -11.61 -4.45 -22.94
CA CYS A 148 -11.74 -3.10 -22.40
C CYS A 148 -10.83 -2.95 -21.19
N VAL A 149 -10.07 -1.86 -21.14
CA VAL A 149 -9.23 -1.48 -20.00
C VAL A 149 -9.61 -0.09 -19.53
N LEU A 150 -10.01 0.04 -18.26
CA LEU A 150 -10.41 1.31 -17.65
C LEU A 150 -9.44 1.67 -16.52
N ILE A 151 -8.77 2.81 -16.60
CA ILE A 151 -7.88 3.33 -15.56
C ILE A 151 -8.56 4.48 -14.84
N LEU A 152 -8.65 4.38 -13.53
CA LEU A 152 -9.21 5.40 -12.66
C LEU A 152 -8.13 6.31 -12.05
N GLY A 153 -8.52 7.49 -11.57
CA GLY A 153 -7.63 8.47 -10.94
C GLY A 153 -6.92 7.97 -9.68
N THR A 154 -7.51 6.98 -9.00
CA THR A 154 -6.94 6.26 -7.85
C THR A 154 -5.82 5.30 -8.24
N GLY A 155 -5.62 5.03 -9.54
CA GLY A 155 -4.69 4.02 -10.03
C GLY A 155 -5.27 2.61 -10.11
N VAL A 156 -6.55 2.43 -9.76
CA VAL A 156 -7.31 1.21 -10.06
C VAL A 156 -7.41 1.08 -11.57
N VAL A 157 -7.06 -0.08 -12.10
CA VAL A 157 -7.29 -0.44 -13.50
C VAL A 157 -8.17 -1.67 -13.55
N GLU A 158 -9.24 -1.57 -14.34
CA GLU A 158 -10.26 -2.58 -14.53
C GLU A 158 -10.16 -3.15 -15.94
N GLN A 159 -10.37 -4.45 -16.08
CA GLN A 159 -10.25 -5.16 -17.35
C GLN A 159 -11.43 -6.08 -17.59
N GLN A 160 -12.03 -5.97 -18.76
CA GLN A 160 -13.14 -6.84 -19.13
C GLN A 160 -13.04 -7.28 -20.59
N VAL A 161 -13.13 -8.59 -20.82
CA VAL A 161 -13.18 -9.17 -22.16
C VAL A 161 -14.65 -9.40 -22.54
N ALA A 162 -15.09 -8.78 -23.63
CA ALA A 162 -16.37 -9.05 -24.26
C ALA A 162 -16.19 -10.15 -25.31
N ALA A 163 -17.04 -11.18 -25.29
CA ALA A 163 -17.27 -12.01 -26.48
C ALA A 163 -18.26 -11.28 -27.38
N LEU A 164 -17.89 -11.14 -28.65
CA LEU A 164 -18.68 -10.44 -29.65
C LEU A 164 -19.18 -11.43 -30.69
N PRO A 165 -20.42 -11.26 -31.22
CA PRO A 165 -20.90 -12.08 -32.31
C PRO A 165 -19.93 -11.95 -33.49
N ALA A 166 -19.36 -13.09 -33.90
CA ALA A 166 -18.26 -13.15 -34.86
C ALA A 166 -18.65 -12.51 -36.19
N VAL A 167 -17.65 -11.87 -36.83
CA VAL A 167 -17.67 -11.09 -38.08
C VAL A 167 -17.82 -9.58 -37.83
N ARG A 168 -16.66 -8.89 -37.63
CA ARG A 168 -16.35 -7.44 -37.85
C ARG A 168 -15.60 -6.70 -36.74
N VAL A 169 -14.87 -7.36 -35.84
CA VAL A 169 -13.94 -6.63 -34.95
C VAL A 169 -12.64 -6.34 -35.72
N THR A 170 -12.50 -5.14 -36.27
CA THR A 170 -11.24 -4.66 -36.87
C THR A 170 -10.55 -3.67 -35.94
N GLU A 171 -9.21 -3.55 -36.02
CA GLU A 171 -8.48 -2.55 -35.23
C GLU A 171 -8.99 -1.12 -35.47
N ALA A 172 -9.34 -0.78 -36.72
CA ALA A 172 -9.90 0.52 -37.07
C ALA A 172 -11.27 0.78 -36.39
N TRP A 173 -12.13 -0.23 -36.35
CA TRP A 173 -13.42 -0.15 -35.67
C TRP A 173 -13.25 0.02 -34.15
N VAL A 174 -12.38 -0.79 -33.55
CA VAL A 174 -12.07 -0.73 -32.11
C VAL A 174 -11.50 0.64 -31.74
N HIS A 175 -10.59 1.18 -32.57
CA HIS A 175 -10.03 2.51 -32.37
C HIS A 175 -11.10 3.62 -32.41
N GLY A 176 -12.00 3.59 -33.41
CA GLY A 176 -13.08 4.58 -33.51
C GLY A 176 -14.06 4.51 -32.33
N LEU A 177 -14.43 3.30 -31.90
CA LEU A 177 -15.28 3.11 -30.71
C LEU A 177 -14.59 3.61 -29.44
N ARG A 178 -13.30 3.30 -29.28
CA ARG A 178 -12.48 3.79 -28.16
C ARG A 178 -12.46 5.31 -28.10
N GLU A 179 -12.17 6.00 -29.21
CA GLU A 179 -12.10 7.47 -29.23
C GLU A 179 -13.43 8.09 -28.79
N ARG A 180 -14.55 7.52 -29.25
CA ARG A 180 -15.89 8.01 -28.90
C ARG A 180 -16.21 7.81 -27.42
N ILE A 181 -15.94 6.63 -26.86
CA ILE A 181 -16.15 6.37 -25.43
C ILE A 181 -15.21 7.25 -24.61
N ALA A 182 -13.92 7.29 -24.96
CA ALA A 182 -12.90 8.10 -24.30
C ALA A 182 -13.28 9.59 -24.25
N GLY A 183 -13.78 10.16 -25.34
CA GLY A 183 -14.22 11.55 -25.40
C GLY A 183 -15.42 11.84 -24.50
N ALA A 184 -16.24 10.84 -24.19
CA ALA A 184 -17.40 10.98 -23.32
C ALA A 184 -17.07 10.79 -21.83
N VAL A 185 -16.11 9.92 -21.50
CA VAL A 185 -15.87 9.49 -20.10
C VAL A 185 -14.58 10.03 -19.47
N ILE A 186 -13.52 10.29 -20.23
CA ILE A 186 -12.22 10.68 -19.65
C ILE A 186 -12.32 12.04 -18.97
N GLY A 187 -11.80 12.13 -17.75
CA GLY A 187 -11.82 13.34 -16.91
C GLY A 187 -13.09 13.49 -16.07
N SER A 188 -14.16 12.74 -16.40
CA SER A 188 -15.40 12.69 -15.62
C SER A 188 -15.25 11.77 -14.41
N ASP A 189 -15.94 12.08 -13.32
CA ASP A 189 -16.18 11.12 -12.24
C ASP A 189 -16.99 9.92 -12.73
N LEU A 190 -16.96 8.83 -11.97
CA LEU A 190 -17.59 7.57 -12.37
C LEU A 190 -19.10 7.70 -12.60
N GLU A 191 -19.79 8.55 -11.84
CA GLU A 191 -21.24 8.75 -11.99
C GLU A 191 -21.57 9.42 -13.33
N ARG A 192 -20.84 10.48 -13.67
CA ARG A 192 -20.95 11.13 -14.98
C ARG A 192 -20.50 10.23 -16.13
N ALA A 193 -19.46 9.43 -15.92
CA ALA A 193 -18.98 8.47 -16.92
C ALA A 193 -20.06 7.42 -17.24
N VAL A 194 -20.74 6.87 -16.23
CA VAL A 194 -21.86 5.93 -16.42
C VAL A 194 -23.00 6.60 -17.19
N GLN A 195 -23.42 7.80 -16.80
CA GLN A 195 -24.46 8.56 -17.51
C GLN A 195 -24.08 8.83 -18.98
N ALA A 196 -22.80 9.10 -19.25
CA ALA A 196 -22.29 9.33 -20.59
C ALA A 196 -22.30 8.04 -21.43
N VAL A 197 -21.92 6.90 -20.86
CA VAL A 197 -22.00 5.58 -21.52
C VAL A 197 -23.46 5.19 -21.81
N GLU A 198 -24.37 5.39 -20.86
CA GLU A 198 -25.81 5.16 -21.10
C GLU A 198 -26.37 6.07 -22.20
N LEU A 199 -25.92 7.32 -22.29
CA LEU A 199 -26.31 8.22 -23.37
C LEU A 199 -25.79 7.74 -24.72
N LEU A 200 -24.53 7.28 -24.76
CA LEU A 200 -23.96 6.66 -25.97
C LEU A 200 -24.78 5.44 -26.38
N ASP A 201 -25.16 4.56 -25.44
CA ASP A 201 -25.97 3.36 -25.70
C ASP A 201 -27.35 3.70 -26.27
N ARG A 202 -28.04 4.68 -25.67
CA ARG A 202 -29.35 5.17 -26.16
C ARG A 202 -29.28 5.78 -27.55
N THR A 203 -28.14 6.39 -27.90
CA THR A 203 -27.95 7.10 -29.17
C THR A 203 -27.21 6.29 -30.23
N VAL A 204 -26.87 5.02 -29.99
CA VAL A 204 -26.12 4.17 -30.95
C VAL A 204 -26.70 4.23 -32.36
N GLY A 205 -28.03 4.27 -32.50
CA GLY A 205 -28.70 4.33 -33.81
C GLY A 205 -28.44 5.61 -34.61
N ASP A 206 -27.98 6.69 -33.96
CA ASP A 206 -27.72 7.98 -34.60
C ASP A 206 -26.31 8.06 -35.19
N TRP A 207 -25.40 7.18 -34.75
CA TRP A 207 -23.97 7.39 -34.95
C TRP A 207 -23.17 6.13 -35.28
N ALA A 208 -23.74 4.94 -35.07
CA ALA A 208 -23.17 3.67 -35.50
C ALA A 208 -23.87 3.19 -36.77
N GLU A 209 -23.14 2.49 -37.62
CA GLU A 209 -23.74 1.80 -38.76
C GLU A 209 -24.77 0.77 -38.26
N PRO A 210 -25.93 0.61 -38.93
CA PRO A 210 -26.98 -0.33 -38.49
C PRO A 210 -26.48 -1.77 -38.30
N ALA A 211 -25.50 -2.17 -39.11
CA ALA A 211 -24.87 -3.49 -39.03
C ALA A 211 -23.93 -3.68 -37.82
N GLU A 212 -23.56 -2.59 -37.14
CA GLU A 212 -22.60 -2.58 -36.02
C GLU A 212 -23.28 -2.22 -34.69
N ALA A 213 -24.53 -1.74 -34.71
CA ALA A 213 -25.23 -1.27 -33.52
C ALA A 213 -25.29 -2.33 -32.41
N GLU A 214 -25.53 -3.60 -32.73
CA GLU A 214 -25.55 -4.69 -31.75
C GLU A 214 -24.16 -4.95 -31.15
N LEU A 215 -23.11 -4.85 -31.97
CA LEU A 215 -21.72 -5.01 -31.56
C LEU A 215 -21.31 -3.90 -30.57
N VAL A 216 -21.66 -2.66 -30.90
CA VAL A 216 -21.41 -1.48 -30.05
C VAL A 216 -22.13 -1.64 -28.71
N ARG A 217 -23.43 -1.98 -28.70
CA ARG A 217 -24.18 -2.18 -27.45
C ARG A 217 -23.58 -3.25 -26.57
N SER A 218 -23.09 -4.35 -27.16
CA SER A 218 -22.41 -5.43 -26.43
C SER A 218 -21.14 -4.95 -25.71
N VAL A 219 -20.41 -3.99 -26.28
CA VAL A 219 -19.24 -3.36 -25.64
C VAL A 219 -19.66 -2.34 -24.57
N LEU A 220 -20.74 -1.58 -24.80
CA LEU A 220 -21.24 -0.60 -23.83
C LEU A 220 -21.91 -1.25 -22.61
N SER A 221 -22.43 -2.47 -22.75
CA SER A 221 -23.05 -3.25 -21.67
C SER A 221 -22.06 -4.07 -20.83
N LEU A 222 -20.76 -3.81 -20.95
CA LEU A 222 -19.71 -4.46 -20.14
C LEU A 222 -19.88 -4.05 -18.66
N ASN A 223 -20.59 -4.91 -17.91
CA ASN A 223 -21.08 -4.62 -16.56
C ASN A 223 -20.32 -5.33 -15.42
N GLU A 224 -19.18 -5.97 -15.68
CA GLU A 224 -18.51 -6.79 -14.66
C GLU A 224 -17.18 -6.16 -14.26
N VAL A 225 -17.23 -5.44 -13.12
CA VAL A 225 -16.05 -4.88 -12.45
C VAL A 225 -15.34 -6.00 -11.72
N ARG A 226 -14.04 -6.18 -11.98
CA ARG A 226 -13.22 -7.21 -11.33
C ARG A 226 -12.07 -6.51 -10.62
N THR A 227 -12.23 -6.36 -9.31
CA THR A 227 -11.15 -5.81 -8.47
C THR A 227 -10.05 -6.85 -8.34
N GLU A 228 -8.86 -6.58 -8.88
CA GLU A 228 -7.69 -7.42 -8.62
C GLU A 228 -7.14 -7.12 -7.20
N PRO A 229 -7.07 -8.13 -6.31
CA PRO A 229 -6.50 -7.96 -4.99
C PRO A 229 -5.02 -7.58 -5.11
N GLU A 230 -4.52 -6.81 -4.15
CA GLU A 230 -3.10 -6.50 -4.10
C GLU A 230 -2.29 -7.78 -3.90
N ALA A 231 -1.28 -7.98 -4.74
CA ALA A 231 -0.51 -9.20 -4.72
C ALA A 231 0.34 -9.30 -3.44
N THR A 232 0.25 -10.44 -2.76
CA THR A 232 1.01 -10.74 -1.54
C THR A 232 1.89 -11.97 -1.77
N PRO A 233 3.20 -11.92 -1.47
CA PRO A 233 3.97 -10.78 -0.95
C PRO A 233 4.17 -9.68 -2.00
N ARG A 234 4.27 -8.42 -1.59
CA ARG A 234 4.59 -7.31 -2.51
C ARG A 234 6.03 -7.42 -3.02
N VAL A 235 6.29 -7.24 -4.31
CA VAL A 235 7.63 -7.28 -4.89
C VAL A 235 8.09 -5.89 -5.32
N THR A 236 9.13 -5.39 -4.65
CA THR A 236 9.71 -4.06 -4.86
C THR A 236 11.07 -4.20 -5.56
N LEU A 237 11.23 -3.57 -6.72
CA LEU A 237 12.54 -3.43 -7.37
C LEU A 237 13.27 -2.21 -6.79
N VAL A 238 14.38 -2.45 -6.10
CA VAL A 238 15.32 -1.40 -5.70
C VAL A 238 16.38 -1.26 -6.80
N GLN A 239 16.21 -0.27 -7.66
CA GLN A 239 17.02 -0.06 -8.84
C GLN A 239 18.08 1.02 -8.57
N ALA A 240 19.35 0.64 -8.59
CA ALA A 240 20.43 1.63 -8.53
C ALA A 240 20.40 2.58 -9.74
N LEU A 241 20.69 3.85 -9.48
CA LEU A 241 20.76 4.87 -10.51
C LEU A 241 21.90 4.60 -11.50
N ALA A 242 21.59 4.66 -12.78
CA ALA A 242 22.48 4.32 -13.89
C ALA A 242 22.61 5.49 -14.88
N LYS A 243 23.46 5.36 -15.91
CA LYS A 243 23.56 6.34 -17.01
C LYS A 243 23.08 5.76 -18.33
N GLY A 244 22.65 6.66 -19.21
CA GLY A 244 22.32 6.34 -20.60
C GLY A 244 21.16 5.37 -20.70
N ASP A 245 20.00 5.78 -20.17
CA ASP A 245 18.69 5.09 -20.21
C ASP A 245 18.56 3.69 -19.59
N ARG A 246 19.66 3.09 -19.09
CA ARG A 246 19.63 1.72 -18.57
C ARG A 246 18.67 1.50 -17.41
N ASP A 247 18.60 2.46 -16.49
CA ASP A 247 17.69 2.42 -15.36
C ASP A 247 16.24 2.67 -15.79
N GLU A 248 16.01 3.58 -16.74
CA GLU A 248 14.71 3.78 -17.40
C GLU A 248 14.19 2.51 -18.06
N ARG A 249 15.04 1.80 -18.81
CA ARG A 249 14.72 0.50 -19.39
C ARG A 249 14.45 -0.57 -18.33
N ALA A 250 15.20 -0.54 -17.23
CA ALA A 250 14.94 -1.44 -16.10
C ALA A 250 13.54 -1.21 -15.52
N VAL A 251 13.12 0.06 -15.34
CA VAL A 251 11.79 0.41 -14.84
C VAL A 251 10.68 -0.03 -15.81
N GLU A 252 10.86 0.24 -17.10
CA GLU A 252 9.92 -0.18 -18.15
C GLU A 252 9.72 -1.70 -18.14
N GLN A 253 10.81 -2.46 -18.27
CA GLN A 253 10.75 -3.92 -18.30
C GLN A 253 10.29 -4.51 -16.97
N ALA A 254 10.71 -3.97 -15.83
CA ALA A 254 10.21 -4.43 -14.54
C ALA A 254 8.69 -4.22 -14.41
N THR A 255 8.18 -3.12 -14.98
CA THR A 255 6.74 -2.86 -15.04
C THR A 255 6.03 -3.92 -15.88
N GLU A 256 6.54 -4.23 -17.08
CA GLU A 256 6.01 -5.30 -17.94
C GLU A 256 6.02 -6.67 -17.24
N PHE A 257 7.06 -6.93 -16.44
CA PHE A 257 7.24 -8.17 -15.68
C PHE A 257 6.47 -8.18 -14.35
N GLY A 258 5.55 -7.24 -14.11
CA GLY A 258 4.64 -7.34 -12.96
C GLY A 258 5.21 -6.88 -11.62
N VAL A 259 6.24 -6.01 -11.58
CA VAL A 259 6.71 -5.41 -10.32
C VAL A 259 5.60 -4.61 -9.63
N ASP A 260 5.52 -4.62 -8.29
CA ASP A 260 4.49 -3.87 -7.56
C ASP A 260 4.95 -2.44 -7.20
N ARG A 261 6.25 -2.26 -6.98
CA ARG A 261 6.87 -0.97 -6.66
C ARG A 261 8.29 -0.88 -7.20
N VAL A 262 8.71 0.32 -7.62
CA VAL A 262 10.09 0.61 -8.00
C VAL A 262 10.64 1.71 -7.11
N VAL A 263 11.85 1.51 -6.58
CA VAL A 263 12.50 2.49 -5.70
C VAL A 263 13.88 2.80 -6.26
N PRO A 264 14.20 4.08 -6.56
CA PRO A 264 15.54 4.48 -6.96
C PRO A 264 16.51 4.32 -5.79
N TRP A 265 17.73 3.84 -6.06
CA TRP A 265 18.77 3.72 -5.05
C TRP A 265 20.06 4.43 -5.47
N GLN A 266 20.56 5.30 -4.60
CA GLN A 266 21.86 5.94 -4.77
C GLN A 266 22.97 5.04 -4.22
N ALA A 267 23.46 4.12 -5.05
CA ALA A 267 24.57 3.23 -4.68
C ALA A 267 25.92 3.98 -4.68
N ALA A 268 26.91 3.45 -3.97
CA ALA A 268 28.24 4.05 -3.87
C ALA A 268 28.91 4.21 -5.25
N ARG A 269 28.71 3.23 -6.14
CA ARG A 269 29.24 3.22 -7.51
C ARG A 269 28.26 3.75 -8.57
N SER A 270 27.15 4.37 -8.16
CA SER A 270 26.25 5.04 -9.10
C SER A 270 26.92 6.29 -9.68
N VAL A 271 27.03 6.32 -11.01
CA VAL A 271 27.60 7.45 -11.76
C VAL A 271 26.60 8.60 -11.84
N SER A 272 25.30 8.29 -11.83
CA SER A 272 24.24 9.28 -11.69
C SER A 272 24.05 9.62 -10.20
N ARG A 273 24.04 10.92 -9.90
CA ARG A 273 23.98 11.47 -8.54
C ARG A 273 22.75 12.34 -8.37
N TRP A 274 21.86 11.96 -7.48
CA TRP A 274 20.65 12.70 -7.08
C TRP A 274 20.77 13.25 -5.64
N ASP A 275 21.87 12.97 -4.96
CA ASP A 275 22.20 13.30 -3.56
C ASP A 275 23.00 14.62 -3.39
N GLY A 276 23.34 15.31 -4.48
CA GLY A 276 24.16 16.54 -4.46
C GLY A 276 23.38 17.85 -4.21
N ALA A 277 24.03 19.00 -4.41
CA ALA A 277 23.37 20.31 -4.36
C ALA A 277 22.25 20.42 -5.41
N GLY A 278 21.04 20.81 -5.00
CA GLY A 278 19.82 20.73 -5.84
C GLY A 278 19.27 19.30 -5.99
N GLY A 279 19.78 18.35 -5.20
CA GLY A 279 19.46 16.92 -5.27
C GLY A 279 17.99 16.61 -5.09
N ALA A 280 17.29 17.30 -4.17
CA ALA A 280 15.87 17.10 -3.95
C ALA A 280 15.02 17.38 -5.21
N GLU A 281 15.31 18.46 -5.94
CA GLU A 281 14.61 18.79 -7.19
C GLU A 281 14.94 17.78 -8.29
N LYS A 282 16.20 17.37 -8.39
CA LYS A 282 16.66 16.38 -9.37
C LYS A 282 16.05 15.01 -9.11
N ALA A 283 15.99 14.60 -7.85
CA ALA A 283 15.32 13.39 -7.38
C ALA A 283 13.83 13.42 -7.72
N ALA A 284 13.14 14.52 -7.43
CA ALA A 284 11.72 14.68 -7.76
C ALA A 284 11.47 14.56 -9.27
N LYS A 285 12.30 15.22 -10.10
CA LYS A 285 12.21 15.11 -11.57
C LYS A 285 12.50 13.69 -12.07
N GLY A 286 13.49 13.01 -11.48
CA GLY A 286 13.84 11.64 -11.81
C GLY A 286 12.73 10.65 -11.47
N VAL A 287 12.19 10.73 -10.25
CA VAL A 287 11.03 9.94 -9.80
C VAL A 287 9.82 10.21 -10.69
N ALA A 288 9.50 11.47 -11.01
CA ALA A 288 8.40 11.81 -11.91
C ALA A 288 8.60 11.21 -13.32
N LYS A 289 9.85 11.18 -13.81
CA LYS A 289 10.20 10.57 -15.10
C LYS A 289 9.96 9.05 -15.07
N TRP A 290 10.45 8.35 -14.05
CA TRP A 290 10.24 6.91 -13.89
C TRP A 290 8.76 6.57 -13.69
N ALA A 291 8.01 7.37 -12.92
CA ALA A 291 6.57 7.20 -12.75
C ALA A 291 5.80 7.34 -14.09
N ARG A 292 6.26 8.22 -14.98
CA ARG A 292 5.70 8.32 -16.34
C ARG A 292 6.01 7.06 -17.16
N ILE A 293 7.24 6.56 -17.11
CA ILE A 293 7.64 5.32 -17.80
C ILE A 293 6.80 4.13 -17.32
N ALA A 294 6.72 3.93 -15.99
CA ALA A 294 5.91 2.89 -15.38
C ALA A 294 4.42 3.01 -15.78
N ARG A 295 3.88 4.23 -15.88
CA ARG A 295 2.51 4.44 -16.34
C ARG A 295 2.30 4.03 -17.79
N GLU A 296 3.20 4.42 -18.70
CA GLU A 296 3.07 4.05 -20.12
C GLU A 296 3.30 2.55 -20.33
N ALA A 297 4.28 1.96 -19.67
CA ALA A 297 4.51 0.51 -19.68
C ALA A 297 3.28 -0.25 -19.14
N SER A 298 2.67 0.21 -18.04
CA SER A 298 1.45 -0.41 -17.50
C SER A 298 0.27 -0.38 -18.47
N LYS A 299 0.13 0.68 -19.29
CA LYS A 299 -0.89 0.73 -20.34
C LYS A 299 -0.61 -0.30 -21.43
N GLN A 300 0.63 -0.36 -21.92
CA GLN A 300 1.04 -1.29 -22.98
C GLN A 300 0.95 -2.76 -22.54
N SER A 301 1.28 -3.04 -21.28
CA SER A 301 1.20 -4.37 -20.68
C SER A 301 -0.17 -4.70 -20.11
N LEU A 302 -1.15 -3.79 -20.21
CA LEU A 302 -2.51 -4.00 -19.71
C LEU A 302 -2.47 -4.44 -18.23
N ARG A 303 -1.87 -3.64 -17.36
CA ARG A 303 -1.81 -3.96 -15.91
C ARG A 303 -2.97 -3.33 -15.15
N ALA A 304 -3.59 -4.13 -14.27
CA ALA A 304 -4.62 -3.70 -13.33
C ALA A 304 -4.14 -2.64 -12.30
N ARG A 305 -2.82 -2.53 -12.11
CA ARG A 305 -2.22 -1.58 -11.17
C ARG A 305 -0.92 -1.04 -11.73
N VAL A 306 -0.80 0.28 -11.76
CA VAL A 306 0.47 0.96 -12.08
C VAL A 306 1.39 0.86 -10.86
N PRO A 307 2.63 0.35 -10.99
CA PRO A 307 3.53 0.27 -9.85
C PRO A 307 3.89 1.67 -9.34
N GLU A 308 3.93 1.81 -8.02
CA GLU A 308 4.37 3.05 -7.39
C GLU A 308 5.87 3.24 -7.63
N VAL A 309 6.29 4.45 -8.00
CA VAL A 309 7.71 4.83 -7.97
C VAL A 309 7.99 5.65 -6.72
N GLY A 310 8.72 5.04 -5.79
CA GLY A 310 9.04 5.63 -4.48
C GLY A 310 10.10 6.73 -4.54
N ALA A 311 10.28 7.42 -3.41
CA ALA A 311 11.39 8.34 -3.24
C ALA A 311 12.74 7.58 -3.26
N PRO A 312 13.85 8.22 -3.68
CA PRO A 312 15.16 7.57 -3.67
C PRO A 312 15.58 7.21 -2.26
N ILE A 313 16.08 5.99 -2.07
CA ILE A 313 16.58 5.52 -0.78
C ILE A 313 18.11 5.54 -0.73
N SER A 314 18.63 5.68 0.48
CA SER A 314 20.04 5.53 0.83
C SER A 314 20.38 4.07 1.15
N SER A 315 21.67 3.72 1.10
CA SER A 315 22.12 2.40 1.55
C SER A 315 21.87 2.16 3.04
N GLY A 316 21.69 3.21 3.85
CA GLY A 316 21.30 3.08 5.26
C GLY A 316 19.86 2.62 5.44
N GLU A 317 18.93 3.19 4.67
CA GLU A 317 17.52 2.77 4.66
C GLU A 317 17.35 1.36 4.10
N LEU A 318 18.15 0.99 3.09
CA LEU A 318 18.14 -0.38 2.56
C LEU A 318 18.58 -1.41 3.61
N ARG A 319 19.60 -1.09 4.44
CA ARG A 319 19.99 -1.94 5.57
C ARG A 319 18.91 -2.02 6.64
N ALA A 320 18.26 -0.91 6.95
CA ALA A 320 17.15 -0.91 7.90
C ALA A 320 16.00 -1.80 7.42
N ALA A 321 15.70 -1.81 6.11
CA ALA A 321 14.73 -2.71 5.53
C ALA A 321 15.15 -4.19 5.57
N ALA A 322 16.44 -4.48 5.53
CA ALA A 322 16.96 -5.85 5.63
C ALA A 322 16.84 -6.44 7.04
N SER A 323 16.80 -5.60 8.06
CA SER A 323 16.64 -6.02 9.47
C SER A 323 15.17 -6.20 9.89
N ASP A 324 14.22 -5.91 8.99
CA ASP A 324 12.78 -6.05 9.24
C ASP A 324 12.35 -7.51 8.98
N PRO A 325 11.78 -8.22 9.97
CA PRO A 325 11.40 -9.63 9.81
C PRO A 325 10.25 -9.85 8.82
N ASP A 326 9.46 -8.83 8.50
CA ASP A 326 8.38 -8.93 7.52
C ASP A 326 8.87 -8.66 6.09
N ARG A 327 10.17 -8.42 5.90
CA ARG A 327 10.76 -8.11 4.59
C ARG A 327 11.89 -9.08 4.25
N ALA A 328 11.99 -9.44 2.97
CA ALA A 328 13.16 -10.11 2.43
C ALA A 328 13.91 -9.16 1.49
N VAL A 329 15.13 -8.77 1.85
CA VAL A 329 16.00 -7.97 0.97
C VAL A 329 16.97 -8.90 0.26
N ILE A 330 16.93 -8.89 -1.07
CA ILE A 330 17.73 -9.77 -1.93
C ILE A 330 18.62 -8.92 -2.81
N ALA A 331 19.93 -9.01 -2.64
CA ALA A 331 20.88 -8.37 -3.56
C ALA A 331 21.36 -9.38 -4.62
N LEU A 332 21.14 -9.04 -5.89
CA LEU A 332 21.60 -9.87 -7.00
C LEU A 332 23.07 -9.60 -7.30
N HIS A 333 23.96 -10.53 -6.94
CA HIS A 333 25.40 -10.36 -7.11
C HIS A 333 26.13 -11.70 -7.31
N PRO A 334 27.15 -11.78 -8.19
CA PRO A 334 27.93 -13.01 -8.45
C PRO A 334 28.66 -13.62 -7.24
N ARG A 335 28.76 -12.89 -6.12
CA ARG A 335 29.31 -13.40 -4.84
C ARG A 335 28.36 -14.38 -4.15
N GLY A 336 27.07 -14.35 -4.49
CA GLY A 336 26.09 -15.24 -3.88
C GLY A 336 26.38 -16.71 -4.18
N GLU A 337 26.22 -17.57 -3.18
CA GLU A 337 26.44 -19.02 -3.31
C GLU A 337 25.15 -19.77 -3.68
N ARG A 338 23.99 -19.18 -3.41
CA ARG A 338 22.67 -19.77 -3.67
C ARG A 338 21.94 -19.03 -4.79
N THR A 339 21.15 -19.77 -5.57
CA THR A 339 20.35 -19.17 -6.65
C THR A 339 19.04 -18.57 -6.12
N LEU A 340 18.54 -17.53 -6.81
CA LEU A 340 17.22 -16.96 -6.52
C LEU A 340 16.10 -17.99 -6.68
N SER A 341 16.22 -18.90 -7.65
CA SER A 341 15.24 -19.98 -7.85
C SER A 341 15.21 -20.95 -6.67
N ASP A 342 16.37 -21.35 -6.13
CA ASP A 342 16.43 -22.25 -4.97
C ASP A 342 15.91 -21.57 -3.71
N TRP A 343 16.14 -20.26 -3.58
CA TRP A 343 15.58 -19.45 -2.52
C TRP A 343 14.05 -19.40 -2.60
N ALA A 344 13.53 -19.01 -3.77
CA ALA A 344 12.11 -18.82 -3.98
C ALA A 344 11.31 -20.13 -3.97
N ALA A 345 11.95 -21.28 -4.26
CA ALA A 345 11.34 -22.60 -4.15
C ALA A 345 10.79 -22.91 -2.75
N GLY A 346 11.30 -22.25 -1.70
CA GLY A 346 10.75 -22.36 -0.34
C GLY A 346 9.27 -21.99 -0.26
N PHE A 347 8.80 -21.02 -1.06
CA PHE A 347 7.42 -20.54 -1.03
C PHE A 347 6.36 -21.55 -1.46
N ALA A 348 6.75 -22.58 -2.22
CA ALA A 348 5.87 -23.68 -2.61
C ALA A 348 5.70 -24.71 -1.48
N ALA A 349 6.60 -24.73 -0.49
CA ALA A 349 6.65 -25.73 0.59
C ALA A 349 5.88 -25.34 1.87
N GLY A 350 5.06 -24.28 1.84
CA GLY A 350 4.23 -23.86 2.98
C GLY A 350 4.95 -23.05 4.06
N THR A 351 6.19 -22.58 3.81
CA THR A 351 6.84 -21.58 4.69
C THR A 351 6.12 -20.23 4.63
N SER A 352 6.10 -19.51 5.75
CA SER A 352 5.56 -18.14 5.79
C SER A 352 6.30 -17.26 4.79
N ARG A 353 5.54 -16.53 3.96
CA ARG A 353 6.09 -15.56 3.02
C ARG A 353 6.31 -14.23 3.77
N PRO A 354 7.38 -13.48 3.48
CA PRO A 354 7.49 -12.11 3.97
C PRO A 354 6.31 -11.28 3.46
N ALA A 355 5.98 -10.15 4.07
CA ALA A 355 4.98 -9.24 3.50
C ALA A 355 5.51 -8.55 2.22
N GLU A 356 6.82 -8.30 2.15
CA GLU A 356 7.46 -7.61 1.03
C GLU A 356 8.83 -8.25 0.66
N ILE A 357 9.11 -8.35 -0.63
CA ILE A 357 10.40 -8.78 -1.19
C ILE A 357 11.03 -7.59 -1.92
N LEU A 358 12.20 -7.14 -1.46
CA LEU A 358 12.98 -6.10 -2.09
C LEU A 358 14.10 -6.72 -2.93
N LEU A 359 13.92 -6.71 -4.25
CA LEU A 359 14.94 -7.17 -5.19
C LEU A 359 15.88 -6.01 -5.54
N VAL A 360 17.13 -6.09 -5.12
CA VAL A 360 18.13 -5.02 -5.25
C VAL A 360 19.06 -5.28 -6.44
N VAL A 361 19.14 -4.30 -7.34
CA VAL A 361 20.00 -4.33 -8.53
C VAL A 361 20.99 -3.17 -8.49
N GLY A 362 22.28 -3.50 -8.56
CA GLY A 362 23.37 -2.54 -8.51
C GLY A 362 23.54 -1.71 -9.79
N PRO A 363 24.33 -0.61 -9.71
CA PRO A 363 24.65 0.23 -10.85
C PRO A 363 25.62 -0.48 -11.80
N GLU A 364 26.04 0.17 -12.89
CA GLU A 364 26.93 -0.47 -13.86
C GLU A 364 28.32 -0.80 -13.29
N GLY A 365 28.73 -0.08 -12.25
CA GLY A 365 29.95 -0.39 -11.47
C GLY A 365 29.78 -1.55 -10.47
N GLY A 366 28.59 -2.15 -10.42
CA GLY A 366 28.22 -3.18 -9.45
C GLY A 366 28.13 -2.64 -8.01
N PHE A 367 27.91 -3.57 -7.08
CA PHE A 367 28.01 -3.29 -5.65
C PHE A 367 29.48 -3.14 -5.25
N SER A 368 29.76 -2.33 -4.24
CA SER A 368 31.04 -2.42 -3.53
C SER A 368 31.00 -3.55 -2.48
N ASP A 369 32.17 -4.11 -2.15
CA ASP A 369 32.26 -5.16 -1.14
C ASP A 369 31.70 -4.69 0.21
N ALA A 370 32.02 -3.45 0.60
CA ALA A 370 31.48 -2.83 1.81
C ALA A 370 29.95 -2.70 1.81
N GLU A 371 29.31 -2.47 0.65
CA GLU A 371 27.84 -2.46 0.56
C GLU A 371 27.26 -3.86 0.72
N LEU A 372 27.87 -4.87 0.09
CA LEU A 372 27.43 -6.26 0.22
C LEU A 372 27.58 -6.75 1.66
N ASP A 373 28.75 -6.55 2.26
CA ASP A 373 29.03 -6.95 3.65
C ASP A 373 28.06 -6.29 4.62
N ALA A 374 27.74 -5.00 4.40
CA ALA A 374 26.83 -4.26 5.28
C ALA A 374 25.36 -4.65 5.09
N LEU A 375 24.95 -5.08 3.89
CA LEU A 375 23.61 -5.63 3.63
C LEU A 375 23.47 -7.04 4.22
N GLU A 376 24.46 -7.90 3.98
CA GLU A 376 24.51 -9.26 4.51
C GLU A 376 24.50 -9.25 6.05
N SER A 377 25.30 -8.39 6.68
CA SER A 377 25.31 -8.21 8.14
C SER A 377 23.97 -7.70 8.70
N ALA A 378 23.15 -7.04 7.88
CA ALA A 378 21.84 -6.51 8.26
C ALA A 378 20.69 -7.51 8.05
N GLY A 379 20.96 -8.68 7.44
CA GLY A 379 19.97 -9.73 7.18
C GLY A 379 19.58 -9.89 5.71
N ALA A 380 20.20 -9.15 4.77
CA ALA A 380 19.92 -9.31 3.35
C ALA A 380 20.57 -10.60 2.80
N GLU A 381 19.92 -11.22 1.82
CA GLU A 381 20.46 -12.39 1.13
C GLU A 381 21.17 -11.97 -0.16
N ILE A 382 22.39 -12.49 -0.37
CA ILE A 382 23.15 -12.25 -1.59
C ILE A 382 22.98 -13.48 -2.50
N LEU A 383 22.21 -13.31 -3.58
CA LEU A 383 21.81 -14.42 -4.45
C LEU A 383 22.27 -14.21 -5.89
N VAL A 384 22.41 -15.32 -6.63
CA VAL A 384 22.68 -15.31 -8.07
C VAL A 384 21.44 -15.70 -8.87
N LEU A 385 21.29 -15.17 -10.08
CA LEU A 385 20.23 -15.62 -11.01
C LEU A 385 20.62 -16.86 -11.82
N GLY A 386 21.92 -17.09 -11.97
CA GLY A 386 22.48 -18.17 -12.76
C GLY A 386 23.98 -17.99 -12.94
N THR A 387 24.56 -18.71 -13.89
CA THR A 387 26.01 -18.69 -14.15
C THR A 387 26.48 -17.42 -14.88
N THR A 388 25.57 -16.70 -15.54
CA THR A 388 25.87 -15.48 -16.28
C THR A 388 25.61 -14.22 -15.44
N VAL A 389 26.52 -13.26 -15.50
CA VAL A 389 26.33 -11.95 -14.87
C VAL A 389 25.37 -11.10 -15.71
N LEU A 390 24.16 -10.87 -15.18
CA LEU A 390 23.18 -9.98 -15.81
C LEU A 390 23.52 -8.51 -15.55
N ARG A 391 23.10 -7.65 -16.48
CA ARG A 391 23.38 -6.21 -16.44
C ARG A 391 22.29 -5.47 -15.67
N THR A 392 22.61 -4.26 -15.21
CA THR A 392 21.71 -3.35 -14.48
C THR A 392 20.30 -3.27 -15.06
N SER A 393 20.15 -3.22 -16.40
CA SER A 393 18.83 -3.12 -17.03
C SER A 393 18.05 -4.44 -17.08
N SER A 394 18.73 -5.59 -17.07
CA SER A 394 18.11 -6.92 -17.28
C SER A 394 17.99 -7.76 -16.00
N ALA A 395 18.82 -7.49 -14.99
CA ALA A 395 18.85 -8.29 -13.77
C ALA A 395 17.55 -8.21 -12.98
N GLY A 396 16.96 -7.01 -12.86
CA GLY A 396 15.66 -6.80 -12.21
C GLY A 396 14.53 -7.59 -12.88
N PRO A 397 14.25 -7.35 -14.18
CA PRO A 397 13.24 -8.11 -14.92
C PRO A 397 13.43 -9.63 -14.87
N ALA A 398 14.67 -10.11 -15.02
CA ALA A 398 14.96 -11.54 -14.91
C ALA A 398 14.66 -12.12 -13.52
N GLY A 399 15.00 -11.38 -12.46
CA GLY A 399 14.66 -11.80 -11.09
C GLY A 399 13.16 -11.76 -10.82
N LEU A 400 12.45 -10.78 -11.37
CA LEU A 400 10.99 -10.70 -11.31
C LEU A 400 10.32 -11.93 -11.95
N ALA A 401 10.81 -12.38 -13.11
CA ALA A 401 10.30 -13.60 -13.75
C ALA A 401 10.40 -14.82 -12.83
N VAL A 402 11.55 -15.01 -12.17
CA VAL A 402 11.76 -16.12 -11.22
C VAL A 402 10.83 -16.00 -10.02
N LEU A 403 10.72 -14.80 -9.45
CA LEU A 403 9.83 -14.56 -8.30
C LEU A 403 8.36 -14.77 -8.67
N ASN A 404 7.89 -14.28 -9.82
CA ASN A 404 6.50 -14.43 -10.21
C ASN A 404 6.08 -15.89 -10.35
N VAL A 405 6.92 -16.75 -10.94
CA VAL A 405 6.67 -18.19 -11.01
C VAL A 405 6.60 -18.79 -9.61
N ALA A 406 7.58 -18.49 -8.75
CA ALA A 406 7.62 -19.03 -7.39
C ALA A 406 6.47 -18.55 -6.49
N LEU A 407 5.96 -17.35 -6.73
CA LEU A 407 4.84 -16.78 -5.99
C LEU A 407 3.47 -17.24 -6.52
N GLY A 408 3.43 -17.92 -7.67
CA GLY A 408 2.20 -18.34 -8.35
C GLY A 408 1.48 -17.19 -9.07
N ARG A 409 2.22 -16.15 -9.45
CA ARG A 409 1.72 -15.02 -10.25
C ARG A 409 1.77 -15.30 -11.76
N TRP A 410 2.61 -16.24 -12.18
CA TRP A 410 2.80 -16.69 -13.57
C TRP A 410 2.52 -18.18 -13.73
#